data_AF-A0A1G8I375-F1
#
_entry.id   AF-A0A1G8I375-F1
#
_cell.length_a   1.000
_cell.length_b   1.000
_cell.length_c   1.000
_cell.angle_alpha   90.00
_cell.angle_beta   90.00
_cell.angle_gamma   90.00
#
_symmetry.space_group_name_H-M   'P 1'
#
loop_
_entity.id
_entity.type
_entity.pdbx_description
1 polymer ?
#
loop_
_entity_poly.entity_id
_entity_poly.type
_entity_poly.pdbx_seq_one_letter_code
_entity_poly.pdbx_strand_id
1 'polypeptide(L)' 'YGIKAVDILVELGKRRMVGGQEDMIVDVALDLLGARRPSAR' A
#
# COMPACT_ATOMS: atom_id res chain seq x y z
N TYR A 1 -1.54 -11.31 -6.14
CA TYR A 1 -2.49 -10.24 -5.77
C TYR A 1 -3.28 -9.64 -6.95
N GLY A 2 -2.82 -9.72 -8.21
CA GLY A 2 -3.61 -9.20 -9.35
C GLY A 2 -3.76 -7.67 -9.40
N ILE A 3 -3.05 -6.95 -8.53
CA ILE A 3 -2.99 -5.49 -8.48
C ILE A 3 -1.95 -5.03 -9.50
N LYS A 4 -2.20 -3.91 -10.19
CA LYS A 4 -1.19 -3.32 -11.06
C LYS A 4 -0.12 -2.66 -10.21
N ALA A 5 1.15 -2.85 -10.58
CA ALA A 5 2.27 -2.22 -9.88
C ALA A 5 2.15 -0.69 -9.86
N VAL A 6 1.58 -0.08 -10.91
CA VAL A 6 1.34 1.37 -10.96
C VAL A 6 0.41 1.85 -9.85
N ASP A 7 -0.61 1.08 -9.49
CA ASP A 7 -1.56 1.47 -8.43
C ASP A 7 -0.85 1.51 -7.06
N ILE A 8 0.06 0.55 -6.83
CA ILE A 8 0.91 0.52 -5.64
C ILE A 8 1.82 1.77 -5.63
N LEU A 9 2.55 2.04 -6.71
CA LEU A 9 3.47 3.19 -6.78
C LEU A 9 2.75 4.53 -6.57
N VAL A 10 1.56 4.69 -7.14
CA VAL A 10 0.72 5.87 -6.92
C VAL A 10 0.35 6.02 -5.45
N GLU A 11 -0.01 4.92 -4.78
CA GLU A 11 -0.37 4.92 -3.36
C GLU A 11 0.83 5.22 -2.45
N LEU A 12 2.02 4.67 -2.74
CA LEU A 12 3.27 5.03 -2.05
C LEU A 12 3.54 6.54 -2.14
N GLY A 13 3.32 7.13 -3.31
CA GLY A 13 3.44 8.58 -3.53
C GLY A 13 2.44 9.39 -2.71
N LYS A 14 1.17 8.99 -2.66
CA LYS A 14 0.15 9.65 -1.82
C LYS A 14 0.50 9.60 -0.34
N ARG A 15 1.06 8.48 0.13
CA ARG A 15 1.51 8.27 1.51
C ARG A 15 2.84 8.96 1.83
N ARG A 16 3.48 9.59 0.84
CA ARG A 16 4.77 10.29 0.99
C ARG A 16 5.86 9.39 1.56
N MET A 17 5.86 8.12 1.13
CA MET A 17 6.90 7.19 1.55
C MET A 17 8.26 7.62 1.01
N VAL A 18 9.29 7.34 1.80
CA VAL A 18 10.69 7.63 1.48
C VAL A 18 11.45 6.33 1.23
N GLY A 19 12.61 6.40 0.57
CA GLY A 19 13.44 5.21 0.34
C GLY A 19 13.88 4.56 1.66
N GLY A 20 13.98 3.23 1.69
CA GLY A 20 14.23 2.45 2.91
C GLY A 20 12.97 1.97 3.63
N GLN A 21 11.78 2.15 3.05
CA GLN A 21 10.48 1.71 3.56
C GLN A 21 9.85 0.64 2.64
N GLU A 22 10.68 -0.15 1.96
CA GLU A 22 10.22 -1.14 0.99
C GLU A 22 9.40 -2.28 1.65
N ASP A 23 9.58 -2.50 2.95
CA ASP A 23 8.80 -3.42 3.77
C ASP A 23 7.30 -3.07 3.81
N MET A 24 6.98 -1.78 3.77
CA MET A 24 5.60 -1.28 3.79
C MET A 24 4.84 -1.49 2.46
N ILE A 25 5.52 -1.91 1.38
CA ILE A 25 4.88 -2.15 0.08
C ILE A 25 3.84 -3.28 0.18
N VAL A 26 4.13 -4.32 0.97
CA VAL A 26 3.19 -5.44 1.17
C VAL A 26 1.94 -4.96 1.89
N ASP A 27 2.09 -4.09 2.89
CA ASP A 27 0.97 -3.50 3.62
C ASP A 27 0.08 -2.66 2.69
N VAL A 28 0.68 -1.86 1.82
CA VAL A 28 -0.04 -1.07 0.81
C VAL A 28 -0.79 -1.98 -0.18
N ALA A 29 -0.18 -3.08 -0.62
CA ALA A 29 -0.86 -4.04 -1.48
C ALA A 29 -2.07 -4.70 -0.79
N LEU A 30 -1.94 -5.03 0.49
CA LEU A 30 -3.05 -5.59 1.28
C LEU A 30 -4.17 -4.56 1.51
N ASP A 31 -3.83 -3.29 1.71
CA ASP A 31 -4.81 -2.20 1.82
C ASP A 31 -5.61 -2.02 0.52
N LEU A 32 -4.92 -2.03 -0.63
CA LEU A 32 -5.56 -1.91 -1.95
C LEU A 32 -6.49 -3.07 -2.28
N LEU A 33 -6.27 -4.26 -1.69
CA LEU A 33 -7.16 -5.41 -1.79
C LEU A 33 -8.35 -5.35 -0.82
N GLY A 34 -8.41 -4.34 0.06
CA GLY A 34 -9.39 -4.27 1.14
C GLY A 34 -9.16 -5.34 2.22
N ALA A 35 -7.99 -5.99 2.25
CA ALA A 35 -7.67 -7.03 3.22
C ALA A 35 -7.38 -6.44 4.62
N ARG A 36 -7.02 -5.16 4.69
CA ARG A 36 -6.89 -4.38 5.92
C ARG A 36 -8.07 -3.41 6.03
N ARG A 37 -9.18 -3.89 6.59
CA ARG A 37 -10.23 -2.98 7.07
C ARG A 37 -9.61 -2.22 8.25
N PRO A 38 -9.55 -0.87 8.25
CA PRO A 38 -9.07 -0.18 9.44
C PRO A 38 -9.96 -0.64 10.58
N SER A 39 -9.34 -1.21 11.61
CA SER A 39 -10.01 -1.43 12.89
C SER A 39 -10.60 -0.09 13.28
N ALA A 40 -11.91 0.03 13.10
CA ALA A 40 -12.66 1.21 13.47
C ALA A 40 -12.30 1.53 14.92
N ARG A 41 -11.67 2.68 15.13
CA ARG A 41 -11.65 3.35 16.44
C ARG A 41 -12.82 4.30 16.49
#